data_AF-A0A8C3SD77-F1
#
_entry.id   AF-A0A8C3SD77-F1
#
_cell.length_a   1.000
_cell.length_b   1.000
_cell.length_c   1.000
_cell.angle_alpha   90.00
_cell.angle_beta   90.00
_cell.angle_gamma   90.00
#
_symmetry.space_group_name_H-M   'P 1'
#
loop_
_entity.id
_entity.type
_entity.pdbx_description
1 polymer ?
#
loop_
_entity_poly.entity_id
_entity_poly.type
_entity_poly.pdbx_seq_one_letter_code
_entity_poly.pdbx_strand_id
1 'polypeptide(L)'
;CISKDEDEVEDTEVLADRKRRQHNRRERQRRKAVWSRFLTLRDYVPELVKNESAAAILILNKATDYIHSLQAEEQKLLLEKENLLLSWASWSPGHWLGSQVPSPVLCNSLPLPSPC
;
A
#
# COMPACT_ATOMS: atom_id res chain seq x y z
N CYS A 1 -8.88 -64.14 -24.27
CA CYS A 1 -8.99 -62.71 -24.56
C CYS A 1 -9.07 -61.96 -23.24
N ILE A 2 -7.92 -61.71 -22.64
CA ILE A 2 -7.72 -60.94 -21.40
C ILE A 2 -6.47 -60.12 -21.69
N SER A 3 -6.37 -58.89 -21.19
CA SER A 3 -5.22 -57.96 -21.30
C SER A 3 -5.37 -56.84 -22.33
N LYS A 4 -6.37 -55.95 -22.19
CA LYS A 4 -6.30 -54.64 -22.86
C LYS A 4 -6.80 -53.44 -22.05
N ASP A 5 -7.10 -53.60 -20.76
CA ASP A 5 -7.71 -52.52 -19.95
C ASP A 5 -6.83 -52.04 -18.78
N GLU A 6 -5.60 -52.55 -18.62
CA GLU A 6 -4.72 -52.14 -17.50
C GLU A 6 -3.81 -50.95 -17.85
N ASP A 7 -3.57 -50.65 -19.13
CA ASP A 7 -2.65 -49.58 -19.56
C ASP A 7 -3.30 -48.19 -19.68
N GLU A 8 -4.64 -48.05 -19.69
CA GLU A 8 -5.31 -46.74 -19.78
C GLU A 8 -5.64 -46.10 -18.41
N VAL A 9 -5.65 -46.89 -17.34
CA VAL A 9 -5.97 -46.38 -15.99
C VAL A 9 -4.78 -45.60 -15.40
N GLU A 10 -3.54 -46.01 -15.70
CA GLU A 10 -2.31 -45.40 -15.20
C GLU A 10 -2.11 -43.96 -15.70
N ASP A 11 -2.46 -43.67 -16.96
CA ASP A 11 -2.34 -42.33 -17.54
C ASP A 11 -3.26 -41.31 -16.87
N THR A 12 -4.46 -41.72 -16.42
CA THR A 12 -5.42 -40.80 -15.79
C THR A 12 -5.01 -40.43 -14.36
N GLU A 13 -4.46 -41.38 -13.60
CA GLU A 13 -3.99 -41.16 -12.23
C GLU A 13 -2.76 -40.25 -12.21
N VAL A 14 -1.78 -40.51 -13.09
CA VAL A 14 -0.57 -39.68 -13.23
C VAL A 14 -0.92 -38.24 -13.63
N LEU A 15 -1.91 -38.07 -14.52
CA LEU A 15 -2.41 -36.75 -14.91
C LEU A 15 -3.12 -36.03 -13.75
N ALA A 16 -3.93 -36.73 -12.96
CA ALA A 16 -4.60 -36.18 -11.78
C ALA A 16 -3.58 -35.72 -10.73
N ASP A 17 -2.54 -36.52 -10.50
CA ASP A 17 -1.43 -36.20 -9.61
C ASP A 17 -0.63 -34.98 -10.08
N ARG A 18 -0.37 -34.89 -11.39
CA ARG A 18 0.27 -33.71 -12.00
C ARG A 18 -0.57 -32.45 -11.83
N LYS A 19 -1.89 -32.52 -12.04
CA LYS A 19 -2.83 -31.41 -11.82
C LYS A 19 -2.84 -30.97 -10.35
N ARG A 20 -2.88 -31.92 -9.40
CA ARG A 20 -2.82 -31.65 -7.95
C ARG A 20 -1.53 -30.95 -7.57
N ARG A 21 -0.38 -31.43 -8.06
CA ARG A 21 0.94 -30.81 -7.81
C ARG A 21 1.01 -29.39 -8.39
N GLN A 22 0.53 -29.18 -9.61
CA GLN A 22 0.50 -27.86 -10.26
C GLN A 22 -0.42 -26.88 -9.52
N HIS A 23 -1.61 -27.32 -9.11
CA HIS A 23 -2.53 -26.54 -8.29
C HIS A 23 -1.86 -26.10 -6.98
N ASN A 24 -1.23 -27.02 -6.26
CA ASN A 24 -0.56 -26.72 -4.99
C ASN A 24 0.66 -25.79 -5.15
N ARG A 25 1.35 -25.86 -6.31
CA ARG A 25 2.42 -24.91 -6.64
C ARG A 25 1.86 -23.49 -6.83
N ARG A 26 0.79 -23.34 -7.62
CA ARG A 26 0.13 -22.05 -7.85
C ARG A 26 -0.41 -21.45 -6.55
N GLU A 27 -1.04 -22.26 -5.71
CA GLU A 27 -1.59 -21.76 -4.44
C GLU A 27 -0.50 -21.33 -3.45
N ARG A 28 0.65 -22.03 -3.42
CA ARG A 28 1.81 -21.57 -2.65
C ARG A 28 2.35 -20.24 -3.15
N GLN A 29 2.45 -20.06 -4.47
CA GLN A 29 2.86 -18.77 -5.06
C GLN A 29 1.87 -17.66 -4.72
N ARG A 30 0.56 -17.93 -4.80
CA ARG A 30 -0.48 -16.98 -4.41
C ARG A 30 -0.34 -16.56 -2.95
N ARG A 31 -0.19 -17.52 -2.03
CA ARG A 31 0.01 -17.23 -0.59
C ARG A 31 1.29 -16.43 -0.33
N LYS A 32 2.40 -16.75 -1.02
CA LYS A 32 3.64 -15.96 -0.94
C LYS A 32 3.45 -14.53 -1.43
N ALA A 33 2.74 -14.33 -2.54
CA ALA A 33 2.46 -13.01 -3.08
C ALA A 33 1.59 -12.17 -2.12
N VAL A 34 0.56 -12.78 -1.52
CA VAL A 34 -0.27 -12.13 -0.50
C VAL A 34 0.57 -11.75 0.71
N TRP A 35 1.39 -12.68 1.23
CA TRP A 35 2.26 -12.41 2.38
C TRP A 35 3.28 -11.30 2.09
N SER A 36 3.86 -11.27 0.89
CA SER A 36 4.74 -10.17 0.47
C SER A 36 4.07 -8.80 0.57
N ARG A 37 2.78 -8.70 0.21
CA ARG A 37 2.02 -7.45 0.33
C ARG A 37 1.81 -7.05 1.79
N PHE A 38 1.59 -8.02 2.69
CA PHE A 38 1.52 -7.75 4.13
C PHE A 38 2.84 -7.22 4.68
N LEU A 39 3.97 -7.78 4.24
CA LEU A 39 5.29 -7.31 4.65
C LEU A 39 5.55 -5.87 4.17
N THR A 40 5.25 -5.59 2.90
CA THR A 40 5.34 -4.21 2.38
C THR A 40 4.44 -3.26 3.16
N LEU A 41 3.20 -3.65 3.47
CA LEU A 41 2.30 -2.81 4.27
C LEU A 41 2.84 -2.57 5.68
N ARG A 42 3.38 -3.60 6.35
CA ARG A 42 4.00 -3.50 7.66
C ARG A 42 5.12 -2.45 7.68
N ASP A 43 5.94 -2.41 6.64
CA ASP A 43 7.08 -1.51 6.55
C ASP A 43 6.68 -0.02 6.43
N TYR A 44 5.45 0.26 5.98
CA TYR A 44 4.89 1.63 5.96
C TYR A 44 4.24 2.05 7.28
N VAL A 45 4.01 1.13 8.23
CA VAL A 45 3.36 1.43 9.50
C VAL A 45 4.42 1.61 10.58
N PRO A 46 4.66 2.85 11.08
CA PRO A 46 5.80 3.16 11.95
C PRO A 46 5.90 2.27 13.20
N GLU A 47 4.77 1.91 13.79
CA GLU A 47 4.70 1.05 14.99
C GLU A 47 5.13 -0.40 14.72
N LEU A 48 5.06 -0.85 13.46
CA LEU A 48 5.28 -2.25 13.09
C LEU A 48 6.61 -2.51 12.41
N VAL A 49 7.36 -1.48 11.99
CA VAL A 49 8.67 -1.63 11.32
C VAL A 49 9.65 -2.46 12.15
N LYS A 50 9.59 -2.37 13.48
CA LYS A 50 10.46 -3.13 14.40
C LYS A 50 9.94 -4.53 14.74
N ASN A 51 8.70 -4.87 14.36
CA ASN A 51 8.07 -6.14 14.70
C ASN A 51 7.98 -7.04 13.47
N GLU A 52 9.06 -7.78 13.21
CA GLU A 52 9.18 -8.60 12.01
C GLU A 52 8.13 -9.71 11.92
N SER A 53 7.64 -10.19 13.07
CA SER A 53 6.67 -11.27 13.21
C SER A 53 5.24 -10.78 13.48
N ALA A 54 4.91 -9.54 13.15
CA ALA A 54 3.56 -9.01 13.35
C ALA A 54 2.49 -9.88 12.65
N ALA A 55 1.43 -10.22 13.39
CA ALA A 55 0.32 -10.99 12.85
C ALA A 55 -0.43 -10.22 11.75
N ALA A 56 -0.97 -10.92 10.75
CA ALA A 56 -1.67 -10.30 9.63
C ALA A 56 -2.81 -9.37 10.07
N ILE A 57 -3.61 -9.79 11.06
CA ILE A 57 -4.70 -8.97 11.62
C ILE A 57 -4.15 -7.69 12.28
N LEU A 58 -3.03 -7.80 13.00
CA LEU A 58 -2.41 -6.64 13.64
C LEU A 58 -1.90 -5.63 12.59
N ILE A 59 -1.32 -6.11 11.48
CA ILE A 59 -0.88 -5.27 10.36
C ILE A 59 -2.07 -4.47 9.80
N LEU A 60 -3.22 -5.13 9.56
CA LEU A 60 -4.41 -4.46 9.02
C LEU A 60 -4.97 -3.41 9.98
N ASN A 61 -5.10 -3.76 11.26
CA ASN A 61 -5.65 -2.86 12.26
C ASN A 61 -4.76 -1.61 12.39
N LYS A 62 -3.45 -1.80 12.57
CA LYS A 62 -2.51 -0.67 12.72
C LYS A 62 -2.36 0.16 11.45
N ALA A 63 -2.43 -0.44 10.27
CA ALA A 63 -2.47 0.32 9.03
C ALA A 63 -3.72 1.20 8.95
N THR A 64 -4.88 0.67 9.34
CA THR A 64 -6.15 1.42 9.35
C THR A 64 -6.09 2.58 10.36
N ASP A 65 -5.64 2.31 11.58
CA ASP A 65 -5.44 3.33 12.62
C ASP A 65 -4.48 4.42 12.14
N TYR A 66 -3.38 4.03 11.48
CA TYR A 66 -2.40 4.98 10.97
C TYR A 66 -2.98 5.89 9.88
N ILE A 67 -3.78 5.35 8.95
CA ILE A 67 -4.47 6.17 7.94
C ILE A 67 -5.38 7.20 8.60
N HIS A 68 -6.17 6.81 9.62
CA HIS A 68 -7.02 7.75 10.34
C HIS A 68 -6.23 8.83 11.07
N SER A 69 -5.07 8.49 11.64
CA SER A 69 -4.19 9.47 12.28
C SER A 69 -3.63 10.49 11.28
N LEU A 70 -3.21 10.03 10.08
CA LEU A 70 -2.71 10.89 9.02
C LEU A 70 -3.79 11.83 8.49
N GLN A 71 -5.03 11.35 8.34
CA GLN A 71 -6.16 12.19 7.93
C GLN A 71 -6.47 13.29 8.95
N ALA A 72 -6.44 12.98 10.24
CA ALA A 72 -6.63 13.97 11.30
C ALA A 72 -5.49 15.00 11.33
N GLU A 73 -4.24 14.55 11.14
CA GLU A 73 -3.07 15.43 11.05
C GLU A 73 -3.14 16.34 9.82
N GLU A 74 -3.49 15.81 8.66
CA GLU A 74 -3.70 16.58 7.43
C GLU A 74 -4.74 17.69 7.63
N GLN A 75 -5.90 17.36 8.21
CA GLN A 75 -6.94 18.36 8.50
C GLN A 75 -6.44 19.46 9.44
N LYS A 76 -5.70 19.09 10.50
CA LYS A 76 -5.11 20.06 11.42
C LYS A 76 -4.13 20.98 10.71
N LEU A 77 -3.24 20.44 9.89
CA LEU A 77 -2.23 21.21 9.15
C LEU A 77 -2.88 22.15 8.11
N LEU A 78 -3.97 21.73 7.48
CA LEU A 78 -4.74 22.58 6.57
C LEU A 78 -5.34 23.79 7.30
N LEU A 79 -5.96 23.56 8.47
CA LEU A 79 -6.50 24.64 9.30
C LEU A 79 -5.40 25.60 9.79
N GLU A 80 -4.24 25.07 10.19
CA GLU A 80 -3.11 25.89 10.61
C GLU A 80 -2.57 26.74 9.45
N LYS A 81 -2.44 26.16 8.26
CA LYS A 81 -2.08 26.89 7.05
C LYS A 81 -3.06 28.03 6.76
N GLU A 82 -4.36 27.78 6.83
CA GLU A 82 -5.38 28.82 6.61
C GLU A 82 -5.27 29.93 7.65
N ASN A 83 -5.14 29.58 8.93
CA ASN A 83 -4.96 30.55 10.01
C ASN A 83 -3.71 31.40 9.81
N LEU A 84 -2.59 30.77 9.42
CA LEU A 84 -1.35 31.49 9.13
C LEU A 84 -1.49 32.42 7.94
N LEU A 85 -2.19 32.01 6.87
CA LEU A 85 -2.45 32.87 5.71
C LEU A 85 -3.34 34.06 6.06
N LEU A 86 -4.40 33.85 6.86
CA LEU A 86 -5.27 34.93 7.34
C LEU A 86 -4.52 35.89 8.26
N SER A 87 -3.68 35.36 9.15
CA SER A 87 -2.79 36.16 9.99
C SER A 87 -1.81 36.95 9.13
N TRP A 88 -1.13 36.31 8.19
CA TRP A 88 -0.19 37.00 7.31
C TRP A 88 -0.84 38.15 6.51
N ALA A 89 -2.07 37.96 6.06
CA ALA A 89 -2.83 39.00 5.37
C ALA A 89 -3.16 40.20 6.26
N SER A 90 -3.49 39.98 7.54
CA SER A 90 -3.81 41.07 8.48
C SER A 90 -2.57 41.83 8.97
N TRP A 91 -1.43 41.16 9.07
CA TRP A 91 -0.15 41.77 9.48
C TRP A 91 0.58 42.48 8.34
N SER A 92 0.08 42.42 7.10
CA SER A 92 0.68 43.06 5.92
C SER A 92 -0.06 44.35 5.51
N PRO A 93 0.26 45.52 6.11
CA PRO A 93 -0.28 46.79 5.63
C PRO A 93 0.35 47.16 4.28
N GLY A 94 -0.42 47.01 3.20
CA GLY A 94 -0.32 47.86 2.00
C GLY A 94 0.85 47.67 1.02
N HIS A 95 1.64 46.59 1.07
CA HIS A 95 2.82 46.42 0.18
C HIS A 95 2.78 45.20 -0.76
N TRP A 96 1.59 44.79 -1.22
CA TRP A 96 1.44 43.69 -2.19
C TRP A 96 0.69 44.12 -3.47
N LEU A 97 0.83 45.36 -3.92
CA LEU A 97 0.28 45.80 -5.22
C LEU A 97 1.14 45.36 -6.43
N GLY A 98 2.09 44.43 -6.27
CA GLY A 98 3.01 44.07 -7.35
C GLY A 98 3.75 42.74 -7.23
N SER A 99 3.37 41.86 -6.30
CA SER A 99 3.93 40.51 -6.27
C SER A 99 2.83 39.54 -5.91
N GLN A 100 2.52 38.68 -6.88
CA GLN A 100 1.55 37.61 -6.80
C GLN A 100 1.73 36.89 -5.45
N VAL A 101 0.68 36.90 -4.62
CA VAL A 101 0.52 35.85 -3.60
C VAL A 101 0.64 34.53 -4.37
N PRO A 102 1.56 33.60 -4.03
CA PRO A 102 1.70 32.38 -4.79
C PRO A 102 0.34 31.67 -4.75
N SER A 103 -0.29 31.62 -5.93
CA SER A 103 -1.60 31.02 -6.10
C SER A 103 -1.53 29.57 -5.61
N PRO A 104 -2.49 29.09 -4.81
CA PRO A 104 -2.45 27.75 -4.21
C PRO A 104 -2.47 26.61 -5.26
N VAL A 105 -2.60 26.92 -6.55
CA VAL A 105 -2.62 25.95 -7.66
C VAL A 105 -1.24 25.51 -8.18
N LEU A 106 -0.12 26.00 -7.65
CA LEU A 106 1.22 25.63 -8.13
C LEU A 106 2.09 24.83 -7.14
N CYS A 107 1.50 24.01 -6.26
CA CYS A 107 2.27 23.08 -5.41
C CYS A 107 2.16 21.60 -5.84
N ASN A 108 1.48 21.29 -6.94
CA ASN A 108 1.32 19.92 -7.45
C ASN A 108 2.21 19.59 -8.66
N SER A 109 3.29 20.33 -8.89
CA SER A 109 4.17 20.09 -10.05
C SER A 109 5.66 20.01 -9.72
N LEU A 110 6.04 19.78 -8.46
CA LEU A 110 7.41 19.34 -8.20
C LEU A 110 7.54 17.86 -8.61
N PRO A 111 8.44 17.52 -9.56
CA PRO A 111 8.70 16.14 -9.89
C PRO A 111 9.37 15.47 -8.68
N LEU A 112 8.82 14.35 -8.25
CA LEU A 112 9.45 13.45 -7.27
C LEU A 112 10.88 13.14 -7.75
N PRO A 113 11.92 13.26 -6.91
CA PRO A 113 13.25 12.84 -7.29
C PRO A 113 13.23 11.33 -7.57
N SER A 114 13.77 10.95 -8.72
CA SER A 114 13.90 9.57 -9.16
C SER A 114 14.80 8.81 -8.17
N PRO A 115 14.44 7.59 -7.74
CA PRO A 115 15.34 6.77 -6.96
C PRO A 115 16.49 6.28 -7.85
N CYS A 116 17.73 6.53 -7.41
CA CYS A 116 18.93 5.87 -7.92
C CYS A 116 18.99 4.42 -7.43
#